data_AF-A0A1Y5DYV8-F1
#
_entry.id   AF-A0A1Y5DYV8-F1
#
_cell.length_a   1.000
_cell.length_b   1.000
_cell.length_c   1.000
_cell.angle_alpha   90.00
_cell.angle_beta   90.00
_cell.angle_gamma   90.00
#
_symmetry.space_group_name_H-M   'P 1'
#
loop_
_entity.id
_entity.type
_entity.pdbx_description
1 polymer ?
#
loop_
_entity_poly.entity_id
_entity_poly.type
_entity_poly.pdbx_seq_one_letter_code
_entity_poly.pdbx_strand_id
1 'polypeptide(L)'
;MFRIVFLFASLLITTSADATTFDLPDENSRVVGHNLIVYSHEEDTLLDIARRFDLGYSEIVNANPDIDPWLPGAGKRVLVPNQFILPDAPHKGIVVNLAEMRLYYFPAKKNNQRQQVITHPIGVGREGWTTPLGKTRIIQKKKDPTWTPPASIHAEHIEKGDPLPKVVPAGPDNPLGAYAMRLAMPGYLLHGTNRPYGVGLRVSHGCIRLFPEDIEHLFSIVPVNTPVEILYQPYKAALYKDALYLEAHETQSDIDVRHGNNMTPMVKAILNAQDSVLSDDDWPFAEHVVRQHQGVVKMVNQQHTNIVEDVWFIHGGVNQDAKNKMTQALTTLNSGDYFWPIQGGALGEVLVGPFENEQQAEQMAREVNRLTNMPVWTVNVSSDVL
;
A
#
# COMPACT_ATOMS: atom_id res chain seq x y z
N MET A 1 -61.35 -2.24 13.40
CA MET A 1 -60.27 -2.08 12.40
C MET A 1 -59.16 -1.25 13.05
N PHE A 2 -58.10 -1.89 13.56
CA PHE A 2 -56.87 -1.20 13.96
C PHE A 2 -55.74 -1.77 13.10
N ARG A 3 -55.17 -0.94 12.21
CA ARG A 3 -54.00 -1.29 11.39
C ARG A 3 -52.76 -0.84 12.17
N ILE A 4 -51.97 -1.82 12.61
CA ILE A 4 -50.62 -1.61 13.13
C ILE A 4 -49.69 -1.50 11.92
N VAL A 5 -49.06 -0.33 11.75
CA VAL A 5 -48.00 -0.12 10.76
C VAL A 5 -46.68 -0.46 11.45
N PHE A 6 -46.05 -1.56 11.03
CA PHE A 6 -44.66 -1.86 11.39
C PHE A 6 -43.73 -1.00 10.54
N LEU A 7 -43.06 -0.02 11.16
CA LEU A 7 -41.89 0.62 10.57
C LEU A 7 -40.71 -0.35 10.69
N PHE A 8 -40.27 -0.91 9.57
CA PHE A 8 -38.96 -1.53 9.46
C PHE A 8 -37.90 -0.42 9.41
N ALA A 9 -37.23 -0.17 10.54
CA ALA A 9 -35.99 0.58 10.55
C ALA A 9 -34.87 -0.33 10.02
N SER A 10 -34.53 -0.20 8.74
CA SER A 10 -33.33 -0.80 8.17
C SER A 10 -32.10 -0.09 8.77
N LEU A 11 -31.46 -0.74 9.74
CA LEU A 11 -30.15 -0.33 10.24
C LEU A 11 -29.14 -0.56 9.11
N LEU A 12 -28.74 0.52 8.42
CA LEU A 12 -27.60 0.51 7.52
C LEU A 12 -26.35 0.33 8.39
N ILE A 13 -25.86 -0.91 8.48
CA ILE A 13 -24.53 -1.19 9.01
C ILE A 13 -23.56 -0.68 7.95
N THR A 14 -23.03 0.53 8.15
CA THR A 14 -21.88 1.01 7.38
C THR A 14 -20.69 0.18 7.83
N THR A 15 -20.27 -0.80 7.04
CA THR A 15 -18.98 -1.45 7.20
C THR A 15 -17.90 -0.40 6.95
N SER A 16 -17.24 0.05 8.00
CA SER A 16 -16.01 0.84 7.88
C SER A 16 -15.00 0.01 7.10
N ALA A 17 -14.61 0.47 5.92
CA ALA A 17 -13.57 -0.19 5.14
C ALA A 17 -12.21 0.21 5.73
N ASP A 18 -11.73 -0.44 6.80
CA ASP A 18 -10.43 -0.06 7.35
C ASP A 18 -9.29 -0.44 6.37
N ALA A 19 -8.53 0.57 5.97
CA ALA A 19 -7.31 0.42 5.20
C ALA A 19 -6.13 -0.09 6.04
N THR A 20 -5.00 -0.36 5.39
CA THR A 20 -3.74 -0.63 6.07
C THR A 20 -3.35 0.56 6.93
N THR A 21 -3.60 0.41 8.23
CA THR A 21 -3.44 1.45 9.24
C THR A 21 -2.41 0.98 10.25
N PHE A 22 -1.44 1.82 10.59
CA PHE A 22 -0.44 1.53 11.60
C PHE A 22 -0.53 2.55 12.74
N ASP A 23 -0.47 2.07 13.98
CA ASP A 23 -0.25 2.92 15.14
C ASP A 23 1.24 3.21 15.27
N LEU A 24 1.63 4.49 15.26
CA LEU A 24 3.01 4.87 15.46
C LEU A 24 3.39 4.68 16.94
N PRO A 25 4.50 3.97 17.24
CA PRO A 25 4.99 3.80 18.61
C PRO A 25 5.20 5.12 19.34
N ASP A 26 5.72 6.12 18.63
CA ASP A 26 5.94 7.50 19.07
C ASP A 26 5.89 8.47 17.88
N GLU A 27 5.99 9.77 18.12
CA GLU A 27 5.81 10.80 17.09
C GLU A 27 6.96 10.87 16.06
N ASN A 28 8.14 10.33 16.41
CA ASN A 28 9.33 10.31 15.57
C ASN A 28 9.53 8.96 14.86
N SER A 29 8.80 7.92 15.27
CA SER A 29 8.82 6.61 14.63
C SER A 29 8.44 6.72 13.15
N ARG A 30 9.34 6.24 12.28
CA ARG A 30 9.15 6.21 10.83
C ARG A 30 9.21 4.81 10.25
N VAL A 31 9.57 3.77 11.01
CA VAL A 31 9.51 2.38 10.50
C VAL A 31 8.19 1.76 10.97
N VAL A 32 7.39 1.26 10.02
CA VAL A 32 6.09 0.62 10.29
C VAL A 32 5.92 -0.64 9.47
N GLY A 33 5.07 -1.56 9.93
CA GLY A 33 4.79 -2.80 9.23
C GLY A 33 5.93 -3.81 9.31
N HIS A 34 5.76 -4.89 8.57
CA HIS A 34 6.71 -5.99 8.51
C HIS A 34 6.64 -6.69 7.15
N ASN A 35 7.74 -7.35 6.80
CA ASN A 35 7.78 -8.18 5.61
C ASN A 35 7.29 -9.60 5.93
N LEU A 36 6.85 -10.31 4.89
CA LEU A 36 6.51 -11.72 4.98
C LEU A 36 6.80 -12.42 3.64
N ILE A 37 6.93 -13.74 3.68
CA ILE A 37 6.97 -14.59 2.49
C ILE A 37 5.60 -15.23 2.33
N VAL A 38 5.00 -15.05 1.16
CA VAL A 38 3.80 -15.74 0.70
C VAL A 38 4.23 -16.86 -0.25
N TYR A 39 3.68 -18.06 -0.07
CA TYR A 39 3.83 -19.14 -1.05
C TYR A 39 2.65 -19.09 -2.01
N SER A 40 2.94 -18.77 -3.26
CA SER A 40 1.92 -18.60 -4.32
C SER A 40 1.22 -19.91 -4.69
N HIS A 41 -0.03 -19.81 -5.11
CA HIS A 41 -0.77 -20.87 -5.78
C HIS A 41 -0.51 -20.85 -7.30
N GLU A 42 -1.03 -21.84 -8.02
CA GLU A 42 -0.78 -21.99 -9.47
C GLU A 42 -1.41 -20.86 -10.29
N GLU A 43 -2.57 -20.38 -9.85
CA GLU A 43 -3.39 -19.37 -10.52
C GLU A 43 -3.08 -17.92 -10.10
N ASP A 44 -2.23 -17.73 -9.09
CA ASP A 44 -1.93 -16.40 -8.57
C ASP A 44 -1.17 -15.55 -9.60
N THR A 45 -1.40 -14.25 -9.58
CA THR A 45 -0.45 -13.27 -10.11
C THR A 45 0.20 -12.52 -8.96
N LEU A 46 1.38 -11.90 -9.18
CA LEU A 46 1.96 -11.01 -8.16
C LEU A 46 1.03 -9.86 -7.82
N LEU A 47 0.23 -9.39 -8.79
CA LEU A 47 -0.73 -8.32 -8.57
C LEU A 47 -1.90 -8.74 -7.67
N ASP A 48 -2.38 -9.98 -7.77
CA ASP A 48 -3.45 -10.50 -6.91
C ASP A 48 -2.98 -10.58 -5.46
N ILE A 49 -1.76 -11.07 -5.24
CA ILE A 49 -1.11 -11.06 -3.93
C ILE A 49 -0.94 -9.61 -3.46
N ALA A 50 -0.30 -8.76 -4.25
CA ALA A 50 -0.04 -7.35 -3.89
C ALA A 50 -1.30 -6.61 -3.45
N ARG A 51 -2.41 -6.73 -4.19
CA ARG A 51 -3.66 -6.05 -3.85
C ARG A 51 -4.28 -6.56 -2.54
N ARG A 52 -4.13 -7.84 -2.19
CA ARG A 52 -4.56 -8.36 -0.88
C ARG A 52 -3.72 -7.81 0.27
N PHE A 53 -2.47 -7.48 0.00
CA PHE A 53 -1.53 -6.89 0.95
C PHE A 53 -1.40 -5.36 0.84
N ASP A 54 -2.29 -4.70 0.09
CA ASP A 54 -2.29 -3.24 -0.10
C ASP A 54 -0.96 -2.69 -0.66
N LEU A 55 -0.45 -3.38 -1.66
CA LEU A 55 0.75 -3.05 -2.43
C LEU A 55 0.39 -2.77 -3.89
N GLY A 56 1.16 -1.88 -4.52
CA GLY A 56 1.12 -1.59 -5.94
C GLY A 56 1.98 -2.55 -6.76
N TYR A 57 1.81 -2.50 -8.09
CA TYR A 57 2.55 -3.36 -9.02
C TYR A 57 4.08 -3.25 -8.86
N SER A 58 4.65 -2.04 -8.89
CA SER A 58 6.11 -1.89 -8.79
C SER A 58 6.67 -2.33 -7.45
N GLU A 59 5.94 -2.17 -6.34
CA GLU A 59 6.40 -2.62 -5.02
C GLU A 59 6.61 -4.14 -5.01
N ILE A 60 5.62 -4.92 -5.46
CA ILE A 60 5.73 -6.39 -5.46
C ILE A 60 6.73 -6.90 -6.50
N VAL A 61 6.80 -6.29 -7.68
CA VAL A 61 7.69 -6.74 -8.76
C VAL A 61 9.15 -6.42 -8.44
N ASN A 62 9.44 -5.22 -7.93
CA ASN A 62 10.81 -4.83 -7.59
C ASN A 62 11.37 -5.66 -6.43
N ALA A 63 10.51 -6.06 -5.49
CA ALA A 63 10.89 -6.96 -4.41
C ALA A 63 11.15 -8.41 -4.88
N ASN A 64 10.64 -8.80 -6.05
CA ASN A 64 10.70 -10.17 -6.58
C ASN A 64 11.17 -10.21 -8.06
N PRO A 65 12.39 -9.75 -8.37
CA PRO A 65 12.84 -9.57 -9.76
C PRO A 65 12.93 -10.88 -10.57
N ASP A 66 13.05 -12.02 -9.89
CA ASP A 66 13.19 -13.34 -10.52
C ASP A 66 11.86 -14.10 -10.68
N ILE A 67 10.72 -13.46 -10.34
CA ILE A 67 9.38 -14.06 -10.41
C ILE A 67 8.57 -13.40 -11.51
N ASP A 68 7.95 -14.19 -12.38
CA ASP A 68 7.04 -13.69 -13.42
C ASP A 68 5.82 -13.02 -12.75
N PRO A 69 5.54 -11.73 -13.03
CA PRO A 69 4.43 -11.02 -12.40
C PRO A 69 3.04 -11.59 -12.70
N TRP A 70 2.88 -12.28 -13.83
CA TRP A 70 1.61 -12.79 -14.34
C TRP A 70 1.44 -14.29 -14.13
N LEU A 71 2.54 -15.02 -13.97
CA LEU A 71 2.51 -16.46 -13.70
C LEU A 71 3.70 -16.89 -12.82
N PRO A 72 3.69 -16.54 -11.52
CA PRO A 72 4.68 -17.03 -10.56
C PRO A 72 4.78 -18.56 -10.57
N GLY A 73 3.62 -19.23 -10.63
CA GLY A 73 3.48 -20.67 -10.48
C GLY A 73 3.42 -21.10 -9.02
N ALA A 74 2.95 -22.33 -8.77
CA ALA A 74 2.72 -22.82 -7.42
C ALA A 74 4.02 -22.95 -6.59
N GLY A 75 3.92 -22.64 -5.31
CA GLY A 75 4.98 -22.79 -4.31
C GLY A 75 6.13 -21.79 -4.44
N LYS A 76 6.02 -20.75 -5.28
CA LYS A 76 7.06 -19.71 -5.30
C LYS A 76 7.00 -18.87 -4.04
N ARG A 77 8.19 -18.63 -3.49
CA ARG A 77 8.43 -17.72 -2.37
C ARG A 77 8.36 -16.28 -2.85
N VAL A 78 7.24 -15.62 -2.59
CA VAL A 78 7.00 -14.22 -2.93
C VAL A 78 7.24 -13.38 -1.69
N LEU A 79 8.24 -12.50 -1.73
CA LEU A 79 8.43 -11.48 -0.71
C LEU A 79 7.34 -10.41 -0.83
N VAL A 80 6.59 -10.21 0.24
CA VAL A 80 5.61 -9.13 0.37
C VAL A 80 6.26 -8.01 1.18
N PRO A 81 6.70 -6.90 0.55
CA PRO A 81 7.41 -5.80 1.20
C PRO A 81 6.45 -4.87 1.97
N ASN A 82 5.78 -5.38 3.00
CA ASN A 82 4.79 -4.62 3.78
C ASN A 82 5.41 -3.91 5.02
N GLN A 83 6.72 -3.67 4.98
CA GLN A 83 7.43 -2.79 5.90
C GLN A 83 7.83 -1.52 5.15
N PHE A 84 7.63 -0.36 5.79
CA PHE A 84 7.87 0.94 5.17
C PHE A 84 8.66 1.85 6.09
N ILE A 85 9.56 2.64 5.52
CA ILE A 85 10.05 3.87 6.14
C ILE A 85 9.13 5.02 5.70
N LEU A 86 8.42 5.67 6.62
CA LEU A 86 7.58 6.82 6.33
C LEU A 86 8.44 7.97 5.75
N PRO A 87 7.91 8.77 4.81
CA PRO A 87 8.62 9.92 4.26
C PRO A 87 9.08 10.90 5.36
N ASP A 88 10.24 11.53 5.15
CA ASP A 88 10.74 12.61 6.00
C ASP A 88 9.93 13.88 5.72
N ALA A 89 8.75 13.96 6.32
CA ALA A 89 7.77 15.02 6.17
C ALA A 89 6.90 15.10 7.44
N PRO A 90 6.22 16.23 7.69
CA PRO A 90 5.30 16.33 8.82
C PRO A 90 4.23 15.23 8.77
N HIS A 91 4.05 14.49 9.87
CA HIS A 91 2.99 13.48 10.05
C HIS A 91 1.61 14.14 10.20
N LYS A 92 1.16 14.86 9.16
CA LYS A 92 -0.09 15.64 9.16
C LYS A 92 -0.74 15.68 7.79
N GLY A 93 -2.01 15.29 7.72
CA GLY A 93 -2.77 15.31 6.47
C GLY A 93 -2.25 14.26 5.51
N ILE A 94 -2.24 14.55 4.21
CA ILE A 94 -1.81 13.60 3.18
C ILE A 94 -0.37 13.92 2.76
N VAL A 95 0.48 12.90 2.74
CA VAL A 95 1.81 12.93 2.13
C VAL A 95 1.81 11.93 1.00
N VAL A 96 2.21 12.36 -0.20
CA VAL A 96 2.37 11.50 -1.37
C VAL A 96 3.83 11.45 -1.73
N ASN A 97 4.42 10.25 -1.73
CA ASN A 97 5.77 10.05 -2.23
C ASN A 97 5.70 9.41 -3.63
N LEU A 98 6.03 10.19 -4.65
CA LEU A 98 5.94 9.73 -6.03
C LEU A 98 6.99 8.65 -6.36
N ALA A 99 8.13 8.64 -5.66
CA ALA A 99 9.23 7.73 -5.96
C ALA A 99 8.89 6.26 -5.66
N GLU A 100 8.12 6.03 -4.60
CA GLU A 100 7.61 4.71 -4.20
C GLU A 100 6.14 4.51 -4.58
N MET A 101 5.53 5.50 -5.24
CA MET A 101 4.12 5.47 -5.64
C MET A 101 3.19 5.10 -4.48
N ARG A 102 3.37 5.78 -3.33
CA ARG A 102 2.57 5.54 -2.12
C ARG A 102 2.03 6.83 -1.52
N LEU A 103 0.82 6.74 -0.98
CA LEU A 103 0.13 7.78 -0.24
C LEU A 103 0.11 7.40 1.25
N TYR A 104 0.38 8.38 2.10
CA TYR A 104 0.31 8.31 3.55
C TYR A 104 -0.69 9.35 4.05
N TYR A 105 -1.70 8.94 4.79
CA TYR A 105 -2.64 9.82 5.47
C TYR A 105 -2.44 9.74 6.97
N PHE A 106 -2.12 10.90 7.55
CA PHE A 106 -1.98 11.12 8.99
C PHE A 106 -3.24 11.85 9.49
N PRO A 107 -4.25 11.12 9.99
CA PRO A 107 -5.42 11.73 10.59
C PRO A 107 -5.03 12.57 11.80
N ALA A 108 -5.85 13.57 12.11
CA ALA A 108 -5.66 14.36 13.32
C ALA A 108 -5.75 13.45 14.56
N LYS A 109 -4.69 13.47 15.37
CA LYS A 109 -4.60 12.71 16.63
C LYS A 109 -5.81 13.03 17.52
N LYS A 110 -6.57 12.00 17.91
CA LYS A 110 -7.60 12.14 18.94
C LYS A 110 -6.94 12.09 20.32
N ASN A 111 -7.57 12.73 21.31
CA ASN A 111 -7.06 12.73 22.68
C ASN A 111 -6.87 11.28 23.17
N ASN A 112 -5.72 11.02 23.81
CA ASN A 112 -5.33 9.71 24.37
C ASN A 112 -5.16 8.57 23.34
N GLN A 113 -4.98 8.87 22.06
CA GLN A 113 -4.63 7.86 21.04
C GLN A 113 -3.22 8.10 20.50
N ARG A 114 -2.57 7.02 20.04
CA ARG A 114 -1.32 7.11 19.28
C ARG A 114 -1.58 7.80 17.95
N GLN A 115 -0.54 8.40 17.38
CA GLN A 115 -0.64 8.90 16.00
C GLN A 115 -0.82 7.69 15.09
N GLN A 116 -1.73 7.79 14.13
CA GLN A 116 -1.95 6.76 13.12
C GLN A 116 -1.40 7.20 11.78
N VAL A 117 -1.00 6.23 10.96
CA VAL A 117 -0.75 6.42 9.54
C VAL A 117 -1.54 5.39 8.75
N ILE A 118 -2.27 5.87 7.74
CA ILE A 118 -3.01 5.05 6.80
C ILE A 118 -2.27 5.13 5.47
N THR A 119 -1.92 3.99 4.89
CA THR A 119 -1.14 3.96 3.65
C THR A 119 -1.95 3.36 2.52
N HIS A 120 -1.70 3.81 1.28
CA HIS A 120 -2.29 3.21 0.08
C HIS A 120 -1.29 3.29 -1.08
N PRO A 121 -1.19 2.24 -1.91
CA PRO A 121 -0.45 2.32 -3.15
C PRO A 121 -1.19 3.21 -4.14
N ILE A 122 -0.46 3.89 -5.01
CA ILE A 122 -1.03 4.83 -5.98
C ILE A 122 -0.49 4.61 -7.40
N GLY A 123 -1.30 4.93 -8.40
CA GLY A 123 -0.83 5.14 -9.77
C GLY A 123 -0.61 6.64 -10.02
N VAL A 124 0.46 6.98 -10.73
CA VAL A 124 0.88 8.38 -10.95
C VAL A 124 1.01 8.72 -12.43
N GLY A 125 1.33 9.98 -12.71
CA GLY A 125 1.56 10.48 -14.07
C GLY A 125 2.66 9.72 -14.81
N ARG A 126 2.37 9.33 -16.05
CA ARG A 126 3.40 8.84 -17.00
C ARG A 126 4.39 9.95 -17.34
N GLU A 127 5.52 9.58 -17.93
CA GLU A 127 6.50 10.54 -18.43
C GLU A 127 5.85 11.58 -19.38
N GLY A 128 6.23 12.85 -19.23
CA GLY A 128 5.61 13.98 -19.93
C GLY A 128 4.27 14.45 -19.36
N TRP A 129 3.69 13.70 -18.41
CA TRP A 129 2.47 14.03 -17.66
C TRP A 129 2.69 13.87 -16.15
N THR A 130 3.90 14.16 -15.70
CA THR A 130 4.37 13.94 -14.34
C THR A 130 3.45 14.62 -13.32
N THR A 131 3.10 13.90 -12.26
CA THR A 131 2.38 14.49 -11.13
C THR A 131 3.27 15.57 -10.48
N PRO A 132 2.81 16.82 -10.34
CA PRO A 132 3.63 17.92 -9.86
C PRO A 132 3.93 17.80 -8.37
N LEU A 133 5.14 18.21 -8.00
CA LEU A 133 5.57 18.32 -6.60
C LEU A 133 5.01 19.59 -5.95
N GLY A 134 4.87 19.55 -4.62
CA GLY A 134 4.56 20.73 -3.81
C GLY A 134 3.41 20.54 -2.83
N LYS A 135 3.08 21.63 -2.15
CA LYS A 135 2.03 21.68 -1.12
C LYS A 135 0.71 22.15 -1.71
N THR A 136 -0.37 21.47 -1.34
CA THR A 136 -1.74 21.77 -1.75
C THR A 136 -2.72 21.33 -0.65
N ARG A 137 -4.02 21.23 -0.97
CA ARG A 137 -5.06 20.73 -0.05
C ARG A 137 -6.23 20.14 -0.81
N ILE A 138 -7.04 19.33 -0.14
CA ILE A 138 -8.33 18.89 -0.68
C ILE A 138 -9.31 20.08 -0.72
N ILE A 139 -9.90 20.37 -1.88
CA ILE A 139 -10.87 21.48 -2.05
C ILE A 139 -12.30 21.02 -2.29
N GLN A 140 -12.47 19.81 -2.81
CA GLN A 140 -13.78 19.25 -3.13
C GLN A 140 -13.71 17.73 -3.09
N LYS A 141 -14.81 17.11 -2.68
CA LYS A 141 -15.03 15.67 -2.73
C LYS A 141 -16.32 15.43 -3.52
N LYS A 142 -16.28 14.54 -4.50
CA LYS A 142 -17.44 14.13 -5.30
C LYS A 142 -17.54 12.61 -5.38
N LYS A 143 -18.66 12.07 -4.89
CA LYS A 143 -19.10 10.70 -5.18
C LYS A 143 -19.74 10.67 -6.57
N ASP A 144 -19.56 9.56 -7.28
CA ASP A 144 -20.04 9.31 -8.63
C ASP A 144 -19.69 10.48 -9.58
N PRO A 145 -18.39 10.79 -9.74
CA PRO A 145 -17.96 11.90 -10.58
C PRO A 145 -18.23 11.60 -12.06
N THR A 146 -18.74 12.58 -12.79
CA THR A 146 -18.60 12.62 -14.25
C THR A 146 -17.17 13.00 -14.61
N TRP A 147 -16.65 12.46 -15.70
CA TRP A 147 -15.34 12.85 -16.23
C TRP A 147 -15.49 13.63 -17.53
N THR A 148 -14.84 14.78 -17.60
CA THR A 148 -14.73 15.59 -18.83
C THR A 148 -13.27 15.56 -19.24
N PRO A 149 -12.91 14.80 -20.29
CA PRO A 149 -11.52 14.69 -20.71
C PRO A 149 -10.96 16.08 -21.06
N PRO A 150 -9.74 16.43 -20.63
CA PRO A 150 -9.04 17.61 -21.12
C PRO A 150 -8.86 17.57 -22.64
N ALA A 151 -8.72 18.75 -23.25
CA ALA A 151 -8.54 18.88 -24.70
C ALA A 151 -7.33 18.07 -25.23
N SER A 152 -6.25 17.98 -24.44
CA SER A 152 -5.07 17.18 -24.78
C SER A 152 -5.37 15.68 -24.85
N ILE A 153 -6.14 15.14 -23.89
CA ILE A 153 -6.55 13.73 -23.89
C ILE A 153 -7.50 13.47 -25.07
N HIS A 154 -8.44 14.38 -25.35
CA HIS A 154 -9.29 14.27 -26.53
C HIS A 154 -8.47 14.20 -27.82
N ALA A 155 -7.43 15.04 -27.98
CA ALA A 155 -6.57 15.02 -29.16
C ALA A 155 -5.81 13.68 -29.32
N GLU A 156 -5.22 13.16 -28.24
CA GLU A 156 -4.52 11.86 -28.25
C GLU A 156 -5.43 10.71 -28.69
N HIS A 157 -6.67 10.67 -28.20
CA HIS A 157 -7.64 9.64 -28.56
C HIS A 157 -8.18 9.78 -30.00
N ILE A 158 -8.30 11.02 -30.51
CA ILE A 158 -8.66 11.25 -31.91
C ILE A 158 -7.54 10.73 -32.83
N GLU A 159 -6.27 10.98 -32.48
CA GLU A 159 -5.11 10.50 -33.25
C GLU A 159 -5.00 8.97 -33.26
N LYS A 160 -5.35 8.32 -32.14
CA LYS A 160 -5.39 6.85 -32.01
C LYS A 160 -6.61 6.19 -32.66
N GLY A 161 -7.56 6.97 -33.16
CA GLY A 161 -8.78 6.45 -33.80
C GLY A 161 -9.87 5.98 -32.81
N ASP A 162 -9.77 6.34 -31.53
CA ASP A 162 -10.72 5.97 -30.46
C ASP A 162 -11.31 7.20 -29.76
N PRO A 163 -12.06 8.07 -30.46
CA PRO A 163 -12.51 9.36 -29.94
C PRO A 163 -13.37 9.23 -28.69
N LEU A 164 -13.02 9.96 -27.63
CA LEU A 164 -13.77 10.00 -26.38
C LEU A 164 -15.02 10.88 -26.46
N PRO A 165 -16.10 10.56 -25.70
CA PRO A 165 -17.23 11.45 -25.55
C PRO A 165 -16.84 12.71 -24.75
N LYS A 166 -17.54 13.83 -24.99
CA LYS A 166 -17.29 15.10 -24.26
C LYS A 166 -17.42 14.97 -22.75
N VAL A 167 -18.32 14.08 -22.31
CA VAL A 167 -18.54 13.76 -20.90
C VAL A 167 -18.71 12.25 -20.80
N VAL A 168 -17.89 11.61 -19.98
CA VAL A 168 -18.10 10.23 -19.53
C VAL A 168 -18.97 10.29 -18.27
N PRO A 169 -20.15 9.64 -18.27
CA PRO A 169 -21.04 9.64 -17.11
C PRO A 169 -20.42 8.87 -15.95
N ALA A 170 -21.00 9.02 -14.75
CA ALA A 170 -20.64 8.15 -13.63
C ALA A 170 -21.03 6.70 -13.94
N GLY A 171 -20.28 5.74 -13.40
CA GLY A 171 -20.52 4.31 -13.58
C GLY A 171 -19.23 3.50 -13.67
N PRO A 172 -19.34 2.17 -13.87
CA PRO A 172 -18.19 1.26 -13.91
C PRO A 172 -17.15 1.60 -14.97
N ASP A 173 -17.57 2.19 -16.09
CA ASP A 173 -16.67 2.55 -17.20
C ASP A 173 -15.98 3.91 -17.02
N ASN A 174 -16.29 4.64 -15.94
CA ASN A 174 -15.69 5.93 -15.69
C ASN A 174 -14.25 5.77 -15.16
N PRO A 175 -13.24 6.38 -15.81
CA PRO A 175 -11.84 6.22 -15.41
C PRO A 175 -11.49 6.92 -14.08
N LEU A 176 -12.38 7.77 -13.55
CA LEU A 176 -12.24 8.35 -12.22
C LEU A 176 -12.73 7.41 -11.10
N GLY A 177 -13.38 6.29 -11.44
CA GLY A 177 -14.04 5.43 -10.48
C GLY A 177 -15.23 6.10 -9.77
N ALA A 178 -15.64 5.53 -8.64
CA ALA A 178 -16.82 5.98 -7.88
C ALA A 178 -16.56 7.22 -7.00
N TYR A 179 -15.30 7.56 -6.73
CA TYR A 179 -14.94 8.63 -5.80
C TYR A 179 -13.78 9.46 -6.33
N ALA A 180 -13.88 10.79 -6.19
CA ALA A 180 -12.82 11.73 -6.53
C ALA A 180 -12.72 12.86 -5.51
N MET A 181 -11.48 13.24 -5.19
CA MET A 181 -11.12 14.36 -4.33
C MET A 181 -10.23 15.33 -5.11
N ARG A 182 -10.70 16.56 -5.34
CA ARG A 182 -9.94 17.58 -6.07
C ARG A 182 -8.91 18.24 -5.17
N LEU A 183 -7.73 18.49 -5.73
CA LEU A 183 -6.68 19.27 -5.09
C LEU A 183 -6.84 20.77 -5.38
N ALA A 184 -6.27 21.62 -4.52
CA ALA A 184 -6.07 23.06 -4.77
C ALA A 184 -4.94 23.27 -5.80
N MET A 185 -4.96 22.49 -6.85
CA MET A 185 -3.99 22.42 -7.92
C MET A 185 -4.79 22.10 -9.18
N PRO A 186 -4.97 23.09 -10.08
CA PRO A 186 -5.92 22.96 -11.19
C PRO A 186 -5.66 21.71 -12.03
N GLY A 187 -6.70 20.90 -12.20
CA GLY A 187 -6.66 19.68 -13.03
C GLY A 187 -6.23 18.39 -12.31
N TYR A 188 -5.81 18.44 -11.05
CA TYR A 188 -5.32 17.26 -10.32
C TYR A 188 -6.32 16.74 -9.27
N LEU A 189 -6.42 15.41 -9.19
CA LEU A 189 -7.34 14.71 -8.31
C LEU A 189 -6.64 13.51 -7.65
N LEU A 190 -7.08 13.16 -6.45
CA LEU A 190 -7.02 11.79 -5.92
C LEU A 190 -8.32 11.11 -6.32
N HIS A 191 -8.27 9.98 -7.01
CA HIS A 191 -9.49 9.31 -7.50
C HIS A 191 -9.31 7.80 -7.62
N GLY A 192 -10.43 7.08 -7.75
CA GLY A 192 -10.42 5.64 -8.00
C GLY A 192 -10.04 5.31 -9.45
N THR A 193 -10.18 4.07 -9.85
CA THR A 193 -9.91 3.68 -11.24
C THR A 193 -10.80 2.50 -11.62
N ASN A 194 -11.23 2.45 -12.88
CA ASN A 194 -11.83 1.23 -13.45
C ASN A 194 -10.76 0.26 -14.00
N ARG A 195 -9.48 0.63 -13.89
CA ARG A 195 -8.31 -0.17 -14.29
C ARG A 195 -7.36 -0.29 -13.10
N PRO A 196 -7.67 -1.15 -12.11
CA PRO A 196 -6.91 -1.26 -10.86
C PRO A 196 -5.47 -1.75 -11.08
N TYR A 197 -5.22 -2.52 -12.15
CA TYR A 197 -3.87 -2.96 -12.54
C TYR A 197 -2.90 -1.82 -12.90
N GLY A 198 -3.37 -0.57 -12.97
CA GLY A 198 -2.52 0.62 -13.11
C GLY A 198 -2.03 1.24 -11.80
N VAL A 199 -2.43 0.70 -10.64
CA VAL A 199 -1.96 1.16 -9.33
C VAL A 199 -0.56 0.60 -9.05
N GLY A 200 0.34 1.45 -8.55
CA GLY A 200 1.78 1.17 -8.50
C GLY A 200 2.46 1.27 -9.86
N LEU A 201 1.87 2.00 -10.81
CA LEU A 201 2.45 2.28 -12.13
C LEU A 201 2.28 3.76 -12.54
N ARG A 202 3.11 4.17 -13.49
CA ARG A 202 3.10 5.49 -14.11
C ARG A 202 2.25 5.52 -15.38
N VAL A 203 0.92 5.53 -15.23
CA VAL A 203 -0.04 5.34 -16.34
C VAL A 203 -1.06 6.45 -16.51
N SER A 204 -1.08 7.44 -15.62
CA SER A 204 -2.08 8.52 -15.66
C SER A 204 -1.58 9.73 -16.46
N HIS A 205 -2.48 10.66 -16.77
CA HIS A 205 -2.14 11.99 -17.30
C HIS A 205 -1.89 13.01 -16.16
N GLY A 206 -1.32 12.56 -15.04
CA GLY A 206 -0.88 13.39 -13.92
C GLY A 206 -1.73 13.30 -12.65
N CYS A 207 -2.97 12.82 -12.74
CA CYS A 207 -3.80 12.55 -11.56
C CYS A 207 -3.30 11.33 -10.76
N ILE A 208 -3.65 11.27 -9.49
CA ILE A 208 -3.24 10.17 -8.59
C ILE A 208 -4.41 9.18 -8.50
N ARG A 209 -4.16 7.93 -8.89
CA ARG A 209 -5.12 6.83 -8.91
C ARG A 209 -4.92 5.95 -7.68
N LEU A 210 -6.00 5.59 -7.01
CA LEU A 210 -5.99 4.58 -5.94
C LEU A 210 -6.84 3.39 -6.37
N PHE A 211 -6.71 2.25 -5.68
CA PHE A 211 -7.67 1.17 -5.84
C PHE A 211 -9.11 1.65 -5.49
N PRO A 212 -10.16 1.05 -6.08
CA PRO A 212 -11.54 1.42 -5.77
C PRO A 212 -11.88 1.43 -4.27
N GLU A 213 -11.45 0.39 -3.55
CA GLU A 213 -11.61 0.23 -2.12
C GLU A 213 -10.86 1.31 -1.32
N ASP A 214 -9.66 1.65 -1.73
CA ASP A 214 -8.80 2.63 -1.06
C ASP A 214 -9.34 4.05 -1.21
N ILE A 215 -9.78 4.44 -2.41
CA ILE A 215 -10.36 5.78 -2.59
C ILE A 215 -11.67 5.90 -1.84
N GLU A 216 -12.48 4.84 -1.76
CA GLU A 216 -13.72 4.85 -0.99
C GLU A 216 -13.44 5.08 0.49
N HIS A 217 -12.47 4.34 1.05
CA HIS A 217 -12.03 4.53 2.42
C HIS A 217 -11.51 5.96 2.65
N LEU A 218 -10.52 6.40 1.87
CA LEU A 218 -9.91 7.72 1.99
C LEU A 218 -10.96 8.84 1.84
N PHE A 219 -11.90 8.68 0.90
CA PHE A 219 -13.02 9.59 0.72
C PHE A 219 -13.93 9.63 1.94
N SER A 220 -14.12 8.54 2.67
CA SER A 220 -14.98 8.56 3.85
C SER A 220 -14.36 9.33 5.03
N ILE A 221 -13.04 9.26 5.20
CA ILE A 221 -12.35 9.78 6.39
C ILE A 221 -11.67 11.14 6.20
N VAL A 222 -11.23 11.50 4.98
CA VAL A 222 -10.46 12.73 4.75
C VAL A 222 -11.36 13.96 4.66
N PRO A 223 -11.22 14.97 5.53
CA PRO A 223 -11.98 16.20 5.42
C PRO A 223 -11.56 17.06 4.21
N VAL A 224 -12.49 17.91 3.74
CA VAL A 224 -12.11 19.03 2.87
C VAL A 224 -11.19 19.97 3.65
N ASN A 225 -10.24 20.61 2.97
CA ASN A 225 -9.13 21.41 3.49
C ASN A 225 -7.99 20.63 4.14
N THR A 226 -8.03 19.29 4.14
CA THR A 226 -6.87 18.48 4.53
C THR A 226 -5.64 18.88 3.69
N PRO A 227 -4.51 19.26 4.33
CA PRO A 227 -3.28 19.58 3.60
C PRO A 227 -2.75 18.34 2.90
N VAL A 228 -2.16 18.55 1.72
CA VAL A 228 -1.52 17.51 0.91
C VAL A 228 -0.11 17.99 0.56
N GLU A 229 0.89 17.16 0.80
CA GLU A 229 2.27 17.40 0.38
C GLU A 229 2.70 16.30 -0.60
N ILE A 230 3.01 16.69 -1.84
CA ILE A 230 3.50 15.79 -2.87
C ILE A 230 5.00 15.99 -2.96
N LEU A 231 5.75 14.94 -2.64
CA LEU A 231 7.20 14.94 -2.55
C LEU A 231 7.83 13.79 -3.35
N TYR A 232 9.15 13.81 -3.41
CA TYR A 232 9.94 12.83 -4.12
C TYR A 232 11.15 12.42 -3.27
N GLN A 233 11.03 11.30 -2.57
CA GLN A 233 12.06 10.73 -1.70
C GLN A 233 12.30 9.26 -2.11
N PRO A 234 13.15 9.01 -3.11
CA PRO A 234 13.42 7.65 -3.57
C PRO A 234 14.20 6.84 -2.54
N TYR A 235 15.04 7.50 -1.75
CA TYR A 235 15.85 6.86 -0.71
C TYR A 235 15.44 7.41 0.65
N LYS A 236 15.18 6.50 1.59
CA LYS A 236 14.74 6.82 2.95
C LYS A 236 15.61 6.05 3.94
N ALA A 237 15.79 6.66 5.10
CA ALA A 237 16.44 6.04 6.24
C ALA A 237 15.72 6.47 7.52
N ALA A 238 15.69 5.59 8.51
CA ALA A 238 15.14 5.86 9.84
C ALA A 238 15.79 4.95 10.89
N LEU A 239 15.92 5.46 12.11
CA LEU A 239 16.23 4.65 13.27
C LEU A 239 14.95 3.97 13.79
N TYR A 240 15.07 2.71 14.18
CA TYR A 240 14.03 1.96 14.87
C TYR A 240 14.65 0.92 15.78
N LYS A 241 14.27 0.93 17.07
CA LYS A 241 14.84 0.04 18.10
C LYS A 241 16.39 0.03 18.09
N ASP A 242 16.99 1.23 18.04
CA ASP A 242 18.45 1.46 18.00
C ASP A 242 19.20 0.90 16.77
N ALA A 243 18.47 0.46 15.74
CA ALA A 243 19.05 0.04 14.47
C ALA A 243 18.66 1.00 13.34
N LEU A 244 19.57 1.19 12.39
CA LEU A 244 19.33 1.99 11.19
C LEU A 244 18.72 1.12 10.10
N TYR A 245 17.63 1.60 9.52
CA TYR A 245 16.96 0.97 8.39
C TYR A 245 17.09 1.85 7.15
N LEU A 246 17.30 1.21 6.00
CA LEU A 246 17.45 1.85 4.70
C LEU A 246 16.40 1.29 3.72
N GLU A 247 15.94 2.15 2.82
CA GLU A 247 14.99 1.80 1.78
C GLU A 247 15.33 2.60 0.52
N ALA A 248 15.38 1.94 -0.64
CA ALA A 248 15.69 2.58 -1.90
C ALA A 248 14.80 2.08 -3.04
N HIS A 249 14.22 3.04 -3.77
CA HIS A 249 13.33 2.82 -4.91
C HIS A 249 13.97 3.27 -6.21
N GLU A 250 13.53 2.65 -7.32
CA GLU A 250 13.93 3.05 -8.66
C GLU A 250 13.61 4.54 -8.91
N THR A 251 14.57 5.28 -9.47
CA THR A 251 14.41 6.71 -9.73
C THR A 251 13.78 6.95 -11.09
N GLN A 252 12.79 7.84 -11.14
CA GLN A 252 12.16 8.30 -12.37
C GLN A 252 12.98 9.41 -13.02
N SER A 253 13.60 9.13 -14.17
CA SER A 253 14.56 10.02 -14.86
C SER A 253 14.00 11.40 -15.27
N ASP A 254 12.68 11.51 -15.47
CA ASP A 254 12.01 12.76 -15.80
C ASP A 254 11.72 13.65 -14.57
N ILE A 255 11.81 13.09 -13.37
CA ILE A 255 11.69 13.83 -12.09
C ILE A 255 13.08 14.05 -11.50
N ASP A 256 13.94 13.05 -11.65
CA ASP A 256 15.28 12.98 -11.11
C ASP A 256 16.32 12.83 -12.21
N VAL A 257 16.93 13.95 -12.59
CA VAL A 257 17.97 14.02 -13.63
C VAL A 257 19.34 13.50 -13.14
N ARG A 258 19.45 12.96 -11.92
CA ARG A 258 20.70 12.35 -11.44
C ARG A 258 20.92 11.04 -12.19
N HIS A 259 22.17 10.81 -12.61
CA HIS A 259 22.55 9.62 -13.38
C HIS A 259 23.33 8.64 -12.50
N GLY A 260 23.14 7.34 -12.73
CA GLY A 260 23.90 6.27 -12.07
C GLY A 260 23.57 6.08 -10.58
N ASN A 261 24.44 5.36 -9.86
CA ASN A 261 24.30 5.06 -8.44
C ASN A 261 24.67 6.28 -7.57
N ASN A 262 23.89 7.35 -7.67
CA ASN A 262 24.12 8.56 -6.89
C ASN A 262 23.73 8.33 -5.42
N MET A 263 24.73 8.19 -4.55
CA MET A 263 24.54 7.97 -3.12
C MET A 263 24.10 9.21 -2.34
N THR A 264 24.22 10.43 -2.90
CA THR A 264 23.93 11.69 -2.19
C THR A 264 22.55 11.70 -1.50
N PRO A 265 21.44 11.33 -2.15
CA PRO A 265 20.15 11.23 -1.46
C PRO A 265 20.14 10.22 -0.30
N MET A 266 20.84 9.09 -0.40
CA MET A 266 20.90 8.10 0.68
C MET A 266 21.75 8.60 1.85
N VAL A 267 22.92 9.20 1.56
CA VAL A 267 23.76 9.86 2.56
C VAL A 267 22.95 10.92 3.32
N LYS A 268 22.19 11.75 2.60
CA LYS A 268 21.31 12.75 3.22
C LYS A 268 20.23 12.11 4.09
N ALA A 269 19.60 11.03 3.62
CA ALA A 269 18.59 10.33 4.40
C ALA A 269 19.17 9.77 5.72
N ILE A 270 20.36 9.19 5.67
CA ILE A 270 21.08 8.67 6.85
C ILE A 270 21.39 9.80 7.83
N LEU A 271 21.96 10.92 7.36
CA LEU A 271 22.28 12.08 8.19
C LEU A 271 21.05 12.75 8.81
N ASN A 272 19.89 12.65 8.15
CA ASN A 272 18.63 13.10 8.71
C ASN A 272 18.07 12.13 9.77
N ALA A 273 18.40 10.84 9.68
CA ALA A 273 17.92 9.81 10.59
C ALA A 273 18.76 9.71 11.88
N GLN A 274 20.05 10.04 11.82
CA GLN A 274 20.97 9.97 12.95
C GLN A 274 22.08 11.02 12.85
N ASP A 275 22.60 11.48 13.99
CA ASP A 275 23.69 12.46 14.07
C ASP A 275 25.08 11.89 13.69
N SER A 276 25.18 10.56 13.51
CA SER A 276 26.42 9.86 13.16
C SER A 276 26.46 9.45 11.69
N VAL A 277 27.66 9.50 11.11
CA VAL A 277 27.91 8.88 9.81
C VAL A 277 27.94 7.36 9.99
N LEU A 278 27.48 6.61 8.98
CA LEU A 278 27.71 5.16 8.90
C LEU A 278 29.20 4.84 9.09
N SER A 279 29.50 3.71 9.71
CA SER A 279 30.87 3.22 9.76
C SER A 279 31.37 2.87 8.36
N ASP A 280 32.69 2.86 8.15
CA ASP A 280 33.29 2.48 6.86
C ASP A 280 32.87 1.07 6.41
N ASP A 281 32.56 0.19 7.37
CA ASP A 281 32.11 -1.19 7.13
C ASP A 281 30.62 -1.28 6.71
N ASP A 282 29.79 -0.27 7.03
CA ASP A 282 28.36 -0.24 6.70
C ASP A 282 28.07 0.34 5.31
N TRP A 283 28.97 1.15 4.75
CA TRP A 283 28.78 1.79 3.45
C TRP A 283 28.55 0.81 2.29
N PRO A 284 29.29 -0.32 2.18
CA PRO A 284 29.02 -1.33 1.16
C PRO A 284 27.59 -1.85 1.19
N PHE A 285 26.99 -1.96 2.39
CA PHE A 285 25.58 -2.35 2.53
C PHE A 285 24.64 -1.26 2.01
N ALA A 286 24.85 0.00 2.38
CA ALA A 286 24.05 1.12 1.88
C ALA A 286 24.15 1.26 0.35
N GLU A 287 25.35 1.08 -0.22
CA GLU A 287 25.55 1.02 -1.67
C GLU A 287 24.79 -0.14 -2.32
N HIS A 288 24.79 -1.31 -1.68
CA HIS A 288 24.03 -2.45 -2.18
C HIS A 288 22.52 -2.16 -2.20
N VAL A 289 21.96 -1.59 -1.13
CA VAL A 289 20.54 -1.19 -1.08
C VAL A 289 20.20 -0.21 -2.22
N VAL A 290 21.03 0.82 -2.42
CA VAL A 290 20.83 1.80 -3.49
C VAL A 290 21.00 1.18 -4.87
N ARG A 291 21.90 0.22 -5.08
CA ARG A 291 22.10 -0.43 -6.40
C ARG A 291 20.97 -1.36 -6.79
N GLN A 292 20.28 -1.95 -5.82
CA GLN A 292 19.24 -2.95 -6.09
C GLN A 292 17.87 -2.32 -6.33
N HIS A 293 17.59 -1.14 -5.76
CA HIS A 293 16.32 -0.40 -5.95
C HIS A 293 15.05 -1.23 -5.67
N GLN A 294 15.14 -2.22 -4.78
CA GLN A 294 14.08 -3.20 -4.55
C GLN A 294 12.87 -2.62 -3.79
N GLY A 295 12.97 -1.43 -3.21
CA GLY A 295 11.91 -0.86 -2.36
C GLY A 295 11.69 -1.62 -1.05
N VAL A 296 12.53 -2.60 -0.72
CA VAL A 296 12.45 -3.40 0.50
C VAL A 296 13.22 -2.69 1.61
N VAL A 297 12.58 -2.47 2.76
CA VAL A 297 13.23 -1.96 3.97
C VAL A 297 14.24 -3.00 4.48
N LYS A 298 15.50 -2.58 4.67
CA LYS A 298 16.57 -3.44 5.19
C LYS A 298 17.29 -2.78 6.37
N MET A 299 17.52 -3.56 7.43
CA MET A 299 18.31 -3.14 8.58
C MET A 299 19.80 -3.19 8.23
N VAL A 300 20.54 -2.12 8.54
CA VAL A 300 22.00 -2.10 8.42
C VAL A 300 22.59 -3.21 9.29
N ASN A 301 23.63 -3.89 8.80
CA ASN A 301 24.21 -5.11 9.37
C ASN A 301 23.37 -6.39 9.27
N GLN A 302 22.27 -6.36 8.51
CA GLN A 302 21.46 -7.55 8.21
C GLN A 302 21.29 -7.71 6.70
N GLN A 303 22.05 -8.63 6.11
CA GLN A 303 22.07 -8.81 4.65
C GLN A 303 20.76 -9.38 4.06
N HIS A 304 19.97 -10.10 4.87
CA HIS A 304 18.75 -10.77 4.44
C HIS A 304 17.59 -10.41 5.38
N THR A 305 16.36 -10.39 4.86
CA THR A 305 15.16 -10.28 5.71
C THR A 305 15.13 -11.48 6.66
N ASN A 306 15.01 -11.25 7.97
CA ASN A 306 15.03 -12.32 8.98
C ASN A 306 13.70 -13.09 9.00
N ILE A 307 13.38 -13.79 7.92
CA ILE A 307 12.20 -14.64 7.83
C ILE A 307 12.46 -15.94 8.62
N VAL A 308 11.50 -16.33 9.45
CA VAL A 308 11.57 -17.58 10.21
C VAL A 308 11.00 -18.72 9.35
N GLU A 309 11.89 -19.48 8.73
CA GLU A 309 11.55 -20.51 7.73
C GLU A 309 10.80 -21.72 8.29
N ASP A 310 11.06 -22.07 9.55
CA ASP A 310 10.53 -23.31 10.17
C ASP A 310 9.23 -23.07 10.98
N VAL A 311 8.66 -21.88 10.93
CA VAL A 311 7.41 -21.53 11.63
C VAL A 311 6.39 -21.05 10.61
N TRP A 312 5.34 -21.85 10.46
CA TRP A 312 4.35 -21.70 9.40
C TRP A 312 3.07 -21.04 9.91
N PHE A 313 2.53 -20.13 9.11
CA PHE A 313 1.25 -19.47 9.37
C PHE A 313 0.41 -19.47 8.10
N ILE A 314 -0.83 -19.00 8.21
CA ILE A 314 -1.64 -18.61 7.05
C ILE A 314 -2.07 -17.14 7.15
N HIS A 315 -2.26 -16.50 6.00
CA HIS A 315 -2.67 -15.11 5.90
C HIS A 315 -3.61 -14.88 4.70
N GLY A 316 -4.65 -14.07 4.90
CA GLY A 316 -5.66 -13.76 3.87
C GLY A 316 -5.53 -12.37 3.22
N GLY A 317 -4.59 -11.55 3.72
CA GLY A 317 -4.40 -10.15 3.31
C GLY A 317 -4.73 -9.16 4.43
N VAL A 318 -4.38 -7.89 4.23
CA VAL A 318 -4.50 -6.82 5.25
C VAL A 318 -5.71 -5.91 5.04
N ASN A 319 -6.49 -6.10 3.97
CA ASN A 319 -7.71 -5.34 3.77
C ASN A 319 -8.85 -5.82 4.69
N GLN A 320 -9.83 -4.94 4.97
CA GLN A 320 -10.88 -5.23 5.94
C GLN A 320 -11.76 -6.43 5.57
N ASP A 321 -12.04 -6.64 4.28
CA ASP A 321 -12.79 -7.81 3.81
C ASP A 321 -12.07 -9.11 4.18
N ALA A 322 -10.75 -9.16 3.95
CA ALA A 322 -9.93 -10.30 4.32
C ALA A 322 -9.91 -10.54 5.83
N LYS A 323 -9.68 -9.49 6.62
CA LYS A 323 -9.69 -9.56 8.10
C LYS A 323 -11.00 -10.15 8.62
N ASN A 324 -12.14 -9.60 8.17
CA ASN A 324 -13.47 -10.05 8.57
C ASN A 324 -13.72 -11.53 8.19
N LYS A 325 -13.37 -11.91 6.96
CA LYS A 325 -13.53 -13.27 6.46
C LYS A 325 -12.67 -14.27 7.22
N MET A 326 -11.41 -13.93 7.48
CA MET A 326 -10.49 -14.75 8.29
C MET A 326 -11.06 -14.97 9.69
N THR A 327 -11.46 -13.91 10.39
CA THR A 327 -12.05 -14.02 11.74
C THR A 327 -13.34 -14.86 11.75
N GLN A 328 -14.21 -14.67 10.77
CA GLN A 328 -15.45 -15.44 10.66
C GLN A 328 -15.19 -16.93 10.40
N ALA A 329 -14.22 -17.25 9.55
CA ALA A 329 -13.84 -18.62 9.26
C ALA A 329 -13.28 -19.33 10.50
N LEU A 330 -12.37 -18.68 11.25
CA LEU A 330 -11.80 -19.24 12.48
C LEU A 330 -12.86 -19.48 13.55
N THR A 331 -13.83 -18.59 13.66
CA THR A 331 -14.98 -18.77 14.56
C THR A 331 -15.81 -19.99 14.16
N THR A 332 -16.05 -20.17 12.85
CA THR A 332 -16.81 -21.31 12.31
C THR A 332 -16.10 -22.64 12.53
N LEU A 333 -14.76 -22.63 12.43
CA LEU A 333 -13.91 -23.81 12.63
C LEU A 333 -13.64 -24.12 14.11
N ASN A 334 -14.24 -23.39 15.06
CA ASN A 334 -13.89 -23.45 16.50
C ASN A 334 -12.37 -23.37 16.74
N SER A 335 -11.67 -22.61 15.90
CA SER A 335 -10.21 -22.50 15.83
C SER A 335 -9.76 -21.10 16.27
N GLY A 336 -10.48 -20.48 17.19
CA GLY A 336 -10.19 -19.13 17.71
C GLY A 336 -8.83 -19.03 18.42
N ASP A 337 -8.33 -20.15 18.93
CA ASP A 337 -7.05 -20.22 19.67
C ASP A 337 -5.81 -20.11 18.76
N TYR A 338 -5.99 -20.17 17.43
CA TYR A 338 -4.90 -20.05 16.45
C TYR A 338 -4.58 -18.59 16.08
N PHE A 339 -5.16 -17.60 16.75
CA PHE A 339 -4.82 -16.20 16.50
C PHE A 339 -3.42 -15.89 17.06
N TRP A 340 -2.51 -15.47 16.17
CA TRP A 340 -1.19 -15.02 16.58
C TRP A 340 -1.14 -13.49 16.70
N PRO A 341 -0.73 -12.93 17.85
CA PRO A 341 -0.55 -11.49 18.00
C PRO A 341 0.66 -11.02 17.19
N ILE A 342 0.43 -10.08 16.27
CA ILE A 342 1.48 -9.52 15.39
C ILE A 342 2.01 -8.22 16.02
N GLN A 343 3.32 -8.13 16.24
CA GLN A 343 3.94 -6.87 16.65
C GLN A 343 4.20 -5.97 15.43
N GLY A 344 3.76 -4.72 15.49
CA GLY A 344 4.03 -3.73 14.44
C GLY A 344 3.28 -3.94 13.12
N GLY A 345 2.41 -4.95 13.04
CA GLY A 345 1.51 -5.17 11.91
C GLY A 345 0.42 -4.12 11.79
N ALA A 346 -0.32 -4.18 10.69
CA ALA A 346 -1.46 -3.31 10.48
C ALA A 346 -2.56 -3.57 11.52
N LEU A 347 -3.31 -2.55 11.90
CA LEU A 347 -4.40 -2.68 12.84
C LEU A 347 -5.43 -3.72 12.36
N GLY A 348 -5.66 -4.73 13.20
CA GLY A 348 -6.57 -5.83 12.91
C GLY A 348 -6.05 -6.85 11.91
N GLU A 349 -4.75 -6.83 11.56
CA GLU A 349 -4.12 -7.88 10.77
C GLU A 349 -4.28 -9.25 11.44
N VAL A 350 -4.57 -10.28 10.64
CA VAL A 350 -4.93 -11.62 11.13
C VAL A 350 -3.93 -12.64 10.57
N LEU A 351 -2.98 -13.01 11.42
CA LEU A 351 -2.07 -14.12 11.21
C LEU A 351 -2.56 -15.32 12.02
N VAL A 352 -2.66 -16.47 11.36
CA VAL A 352 -3.20 -17.69 11.99
C VAL A 352 -2.10 -18.75 12.05
N GLY A 353 -1.90 -19.31 13.23
CA GLY A 353 -0.84 -20.29 13.52
C GLY A 353 -0.21 -20.04 14.90
N PRO A 354 1.01 -20.54 15.16
CA PRO A 354 1.85 -21.29 14.23
C PRO A 354 1.31 -22.71 13.98
N PHE A 355 1.66 -23.28 12.84
CA PHE A 355 1.44 -24.68 12.50
C PHE A 355 2.74 -25.47 12.60
N GLU A 356 2.64 -26.78 12.87
CA GLU A 356 3.81 -27.64 13.06
C GLU A 356 4.64 -27.82 11.77
N ASN A 357 4.00 -27.68 10.61
CA ASN A 357 4.62 -27.80 9.30
C ASN A 357 3.74 -27.16 8.21
N GLU A 358 4.33 -26.99 7.03
CA GLU A 358 3.68 -26.45 5.84
C GLU A 358 2.38 -27.19 5.49
N GLN A 359 2.35 -28.52 5.57
CA GLN A 359 1.17 -29.31 5.18
C GLN A 359 -0.06 -29.01 6.05
N GLN A 360 0.15 -28.81 7.36
CA GLN A 360 -0.92 -28.38 8.27
C GLN A 360 -1.40 -26.96 7.94
N ALA A 361 -0.47 -26.03 7.67
CA ALA A 361 -0.80 -24.67 7.28
C ALA A 361 -1.61 -24.67 5.96
N GLU A 362 -1.18 -25.42 4.95
CA GLU A 362 -1.91 -25.55 3.69
C GLU A 362 -3.31 -26.15 3.87
N GLN A 363 -3.46 -27.16 4.73
CA GLN A 363 -4.77 -27.75 5.00
C GLN A 363 -5.71 -26.72 5.62
N MET A 364 -5.22 -25.92 6.58
CA MET A 364 -5.99 -24.83 7.15
C MET A 364 -6.31 -23.75 6.11
N ALA A 365 -5.32 -23.34 5.30
CA ALA A 365 -5.52 -22.36 4.23
C ALA A 365 -6.63 -22.78 3.26
N ARG A 366 -6.62 -24.05 2.81
CA ARG A 366 -7.66 -24.61 1.94
C ARG A 366 -9.05 -24.59 2.60
N GLU A 367 -9.13 -24.91 3.88
CA GLU A 367 -10.40 -24.92 4.61
C GLU A 367 -10.95 -23.51 4.80
N VAL A 368 -10.11 -22.55 5.18
CA VAL A 368 -10.50 -21.14 5.30
C VAL A 368 -10.91 -20.58 3.92
N ASN A 369 -10.16 -20.88 2.87
CA ASN A 369 -10.52 -20.50 1.50
C ASN A 369 -11.90 -21.07 1.12
N ARG A 370 -12.15 -22.36 1.37
CA ARG A 370 -13.44 -23.02 1.11
C ARG A 370 -14.61 -22.34 1.83
N LEU A 371 -14.41 -21.84 3.04
CA LEU A 371 -15.45 -21.16 3.82
C LEU A 371 -15.70 -19.71 3.38
N THR A 372 -14.65 -19.03 2.90
CA THR A 372 -14.68 -17.58 2.65
C THR A 372 -14.74 -17.21 1.18
N ASN A 373 -14.46 -18.17 0.29
CA ASN A 373 -14.26 -17.98 -1.14
C ASN A 373 -13.24 -16.86 -1.43
N MET A 374 -12.12 -16.90 -0.71
CA MET A 374 -11.03 -15.94 -0.78
C MET A 374 -9.69 -16.68 -0.78
N PRO A 375 -8.69 -16.22 -1.55
CA PRO A 375 -7.33 -16.74 -1.45
C PRO A 375 -6.78 -16.58 -0.03
N VAL A 376 -6.18 -17.66 0.47
CA VAL A 376 -5.49 -17.71 1.76
C VAL A 376 -4.20 -18.45 1.51
N TRP A 377 -3.09 -17.84 1.89
CA TRP A 377 -1.76 -18.38 1.60
C TRP A 377 -1.12 -18.93 2.85
N THR A 378 -0.25 -19.92 2.67
CA THR A 378 0.78 -20.22 3.67
C THR A 378 1.83 -19.12 3.65
N VAL A 379 2.30 -18.74 4.84
CA VAL A 379 3.27 -17.65 4.99
C VAL A 379 4.33 -17.98 6.04
N ASN A 380 5.51 -17.39 5.86
CA ASN A 380 6.49 -17.19 6.91
C ASN A 380 6.64 -15.69 7.18
N VAL A 381 6.82 -15.31 8.44
CA VAL A 381 6.94 -13.91 8.88
C VAL A 381 8.34 -13.61 9.41
N SER A 382 8.68 -12.33 9.54
CA SER A 382 9.96 -11.94 10.12
C SER A 382 10.02 -12.21 11.63
N SER A 383 11.22 -12.49 12.15
CA SER A 383 11.45 -12.77 13.57
C SER A 383 11.03 -11.62 14.50
N ASP A 384 11.03 -10.41 13.97
CA ASP A 384 10.70 -9.14 14.63
C ASP A 384 9.20 -8.95 14.86
N VAL A 385 8.38 -9.84 14.27
CA VAL A 385 6.92 -9.90 14.40
C VAL A 385 6.46 -10.93 15.43
N LEU A 386 7.26 -11.97 15.66
CA LEU A 386 7.05 -13.02 16.65
C LEU A 386 7.44 -12.54 18.06
#